data_AF-A0A2V8XNR8-F1
#
_entry.id   AF-A0A2V8XNR8-F1
#
_cell.length_a   1.000
_cell.length_b   1.000
_cell.length_c   1.000
_cell.angle_alpha   90.00
_cell.angle_beta   90.00
_cell.angle_gamma   90.00
#
_symmetry.space_group_name_H-M   'P 1'
#
loop_
_entity.id
_entity.type
_entity.pdbx_description
1 polymer ?
#
loop_
_entity_poly.entity_id
_entity_poly.type
_entity_poly.pdbx_seq_one_letter_code
_entity_poly.pdbx_strand_id
1 'polypeptide(L)'
;MRVPALKLSARERGLLALLLFLIAWLLGNIGLIAAFEKEAKVPGATTFAIGCLLWWLSYKISCSANGRGITLGVVALTVWALNLIGTLLVNFHDCVADPFFWVSTAIFLLLITALAVSEARLNSQKAASSPD
;
A
#
# COMPACT_ATOMS: atom_id res chain seq x y z
N MET A 1 -25.33 -16.53 -2.79
CA MET A 1 -24.40 -17.05 -1.76
C MET A 1 -23.97 -15.91 -0.85
N ARG A 2 -24.39 -15.90 0.42
CA ARG A 2 -23.83 -14.98 1.42
C ARG A 2 -22.53 -15.61 1.92
N VAL A 3 -21.40 -15.01 1.61
CA VAL A 3 -20.11 -15.39 2.20
C VAL A 3 -20.26 -15.17 3.72
N PRO A 4 -20.04 -16.20 4.56
CA PRO A 4 -20.15 -16.05 6.00
C PRO A 4 -19.19 -14.95 6.44
N ALA A 5 -19.73 -13.88 7.03
CA ALA A 5 -18.94 -12.82 7.61
C ALA A 5 -18.13 -13.42 8.77
N LEU A 6 -16.85 -13.71 8.51
CA LEU A 6 -15.89 -14.12 9.52
C LEU A 6 -15.94 -13.12 10.68
N LYS A 7 -16.52 -13.53 11.82
CA LYS A 7 -16.57 -12.73 13.05
C LYS A 7 -15.19 -12.74 13.71
N LEU A 8 -14.23 -12.07 13.08
CA LEU A 8 -12.90 -11.84 13.65
C LEU A 8 -13.00 -10.79 14.76
N SER A 9 -12.35 -11.04 15.89
CA SER A 9 -12.12 -10.06 16.95
C SER A 9 -11.19 -8.93 16.48
N ALA A 10 -11.19 -7.80 17.19
CA ALA A 10 -10.32 -6.66 16.85
C ALA A 10 -8.83 -7.06 16.84
N ARG A 11 -8.41 -7.97 17.74
CA ARG A 11 -7.04 -8.48 17.79
C ARG A 11 -6.69 -9.30 16.56
N GLU A 12 -7.56 -10.22 16.15
CA GLU A 12 -7.33 -11.06 14.97
C GLU A 12 -7.34 -10.23 13.68
N ARG A 13 -8.21 -9.22 13.58
CA ARG A 13 -8.18 -8.26 12.46
C ARG A 13 -6.87 -7.47 12.41
N GLY A 14 -6.35 -7.06 13.57
CA GLY A 14 -5.06 -6.37 13.65
C GLY A 14 -3.89 -7.25 13.18
N LEU A 15 -3.87 -8.52 13.60
CA LEU A 15 -2.88 -9.51 13.16
C LEU A 15 -3.01 -9.81 11.66
N LEU A 16 -4.23 -9.95 11.16
CA LEU A 16 -4.50 -10.15 9.74
C LEU A 16 -4.01 -8.95 8.92
N ALA A 17 -4.31 -7.72 9.34
CA ALA A 17 -3.83 -6.52 8.68
C ALA A 17 -2.29 -6.48 8.64
N LEU A 18 -1.63 -6.85 9.74
CA LEU A 18 -0.16 -6.89 9.81
C LEU A 18 0.42 -7.94 8.84
N LEU A 19 -0.15 -9.14 8.80
CA LEU A 19 0.26 -10.18 7.85
C LEU A 19 0.08 -9.72 6.40
N LEU A 20 -1.06 -9.11 6.09
CA LEU A 20 -1.35 -8.61 4.75
C LEU A 20 -0.43 -7.44 4.37
N PHE A 21 -0.03 -6.59 5.32
CA PHE A 21 1.00 -5.56 5.06
C PHE A 21 2.36 -6.17 4.72
N LEU A 22 2.76 -7.25 5.39
CA LEU A 22 4.02 -7.95 5.08
C LEU A 22 3.98 -8.59 3.69
N ILE A 23 2.86 -9.25 3.35
CA ILE A 23 2.67 -9.84 2.01
C ILE A 23 2.64 -8.74 0.95
N ALA A 24 1.91 -7.66 1.20
CA ALA A 24 1.84 -6.52 0.31
C ALA A 24 3.24 -5.98 0.05
N TRP A 25 4.01 -5.71 1.11
CA TRP A 25 5.39 -5.24 1.07
C TRP A 25 6.30 -6.12 0.21
N LEU A 26 6.28 -7.43 0.43
CA LEU A 26 7.04 -8.41 -0.35
C LEU A 26 6.67 -8.37 -1.84
N LEU A 27 5.38 -8.40 -2.17
CA LEU A 27 4.90 -8.34 -3.55
C LEU A 27 5.29 -7.01 -4.22
N GLY A 28 5.16 -5.89 -3.52
CA GLY A 28 5.55 -4.59 -4.07
C GLY A 28 7.04 -4.52 -4.38
N ASN A 29 7.91 -5.07 -3.52
CA ASN A 29 9.35 -5.12 -3.80
C ASN A 29 9.69 -6.05 -4.96
N ILE A 30 9.12 -7.26 -5.00
CA ILE A 30 9.32 -8.20 -6.11
C ILE A 30 8.84 -7.56 -7.43
N GLY A 31 7.69 -6.90 -7.40
CA GLY A 31 7.13 -6.21 -8.55
C GLY A 31 8.01 -5.08 -9.06
N LEU A 32 8.53 -4.23 -8.16
CA LEU A 32 9.46 -3.15 -8.51
C LEU A 32 10.78 -3.70 -9.06
N ILE A 33 11.41 -4.67 -8.38
CA ILE A 33 12.69 -5.26 -8.83
C ILE A 33 12.51 -5.89 -10.21
N ALA A 34 11.51 -6.76 -10.36
CA ALA A 34 11.26 -7.45 -11.62
C ALA A 34 10.96 -6.44 -12.74
N ALA A 35 10.13 -5.43 -12.50
CA ALA A 35 9.76 -4.47 -13.54
C ALA A 35 10.92 -3.58 -14.00
N PHE A 36 11.93 -3.34 -13.15
CA PHE A 36 13.14 -2.60 -13.54
C PHE A 36 14.24 -3.49 -14.15
N GLU A 37 14.11 -4.82 -14.09
CA GLU A 37 14.99 -5.73 -14.83
C GLU A 37 14.58 -5.80 -16.31
N LYS A 38 15.51 -5.48 -17.22
CA LYS A 38 15.28 -5.35 -18.68
C LYS A 38 14.76 -6.63 -19.37
N GLU A 39 14.76 -7.79 -18.70
CA GLU A 39 14.25 -9.07 -19.23
C GLU A 39 12.85 -9.46 -18.73
N ALA A 40 12.24 -8.70 -17.83
CA ALA A 40 10.95 -9.07 -17.25
C ALA A 40 9.79 -8.82 -18.22
N LYS A 41 9.44 -9.86 -18.97
CA LYS A 41 8.24 -9.91 -19.81
C LYS A 41 6.97 -10.00 -18.95
N VAL A 42 6.53 -8.88 -18.38
CA VAL A 42 5.16 -8.69 -17.87
C VAL A 42 4.82 -9.16 -16.41
N PRO A 43 5.62 -9.90 -15.61
CA PRO A 43 5.20 -10.25 -14.24
C PRO A 43 5.36 -9.11 -13.22
N GLY A 44 6.26 -8.13 -13.44
CA GLY A 44 6.58 -7.10 -12.44
C GLY A 44 5.44 -6.13 -12.16
N ALA A 45 4.83 -5.59 -13.22
CA ALA A 45 3.76 -4.60 -13.09
C ALA A 45 2.48 -5.15 -12.43
N THR A 46 2.10 -6.37 -12.82
CA THR A 46 0.94 -7.06 -12.24
C THR A 46 1.18 -7.37 -10.77
N THR A 47 2.37 -7.88 -10.43
CA THR A 47 2.76 -8.17 -9.04
C THR A 47 2.75 -6.92 -8.18
N PHE A 48 3.27 -5.80 -8.71
CA PHE A 48 3.26 -4.52 -8.01
C PHE A 48 1.84 -3.99 -7.76
N ALA A 49 0.96 -4.06 -8.77
CA ALA A 49 -0.44 -3.67 -8.62
C ALA A 49 -1.19 -4.51 -7.57
N ILE A 50 -0.95 -5.83 -7.53
CA ILE A 50 -1.49 -6.71 -6.49
C ILE A 50 -0.98 -6.29 -5.10
N GLY A 51 0.32 -5.99 -4.98
CA GLY A 51 0.90 -5.47 -3.74
C GLY A 51 0.22 -4.19 -3.26
N CYS A 52 -0.04 -3.24 -4.17
CA CYS A 52 -0.74 -1.99 -3.87
C CYS A 52 -2.18 -2.20 -3.40
N LEU A 53 -2.94 -3.07 -4.07
CA LEU A 53 -4.31 -3.41 -3.68
C LEU A 53 -4.35 -4.09 -2.31
N LEU A 54 -3.42 -5.00 -2.06
CA LEU A 54 -3.32 -5.71 -0.79
C LEU A 54 -2.94 -4.75 0.35
N TRP A 55 -2.06 -3.79 0.08
CA TRP A 55 -1.72 -2.72 1.02
C TRP A 55 -2.96 -1.90 1.40
N TRP A 56 -3.76 -1.48 0.41
CA TRP A 56 -4.97 -0.70 0.65
C TRP A 56 -6.02 -1.47 1.47
N LEU A 57 -6.20 -2.76 1.18
CA LEU A 57 -7.07 -3.63 1.96
C LEU A 57 -6.57 -3.78 3.41
N SER A 58 -5.27 -3.96 3.60
CA SER A 58 -4.64 -4.05 4.92
C SER A 58 -4.88 -2.79 5.75
N TYR A 59 -4.76 -1.62 5.13
CA TYR A 59 -5.03 -0.34 5.77
C TYR A 59 -6.48 -0.23 6.27
N LYS A 60 -7.47 -0.59 5.44
CA LYS A 60 -8.89 -0.60 5.86
C LYS A 60 -9.15 -1.55 7.02
N ILE A 61 -8.58 -2.76 6.97
CA ILE A 61 -8.72 -3.74 8.04
C ILE A 61 -8.09 -3.19 9.33
N SER A 62 -6.92 -2.56 9.23
CA SER A 62 -6.22 -1.96 10.37
C SER A 62 -7.02 -0.82 11.02
N CYS A 63 -7.64 0.04 10.22
CA CYS A 63 -8.53 1.10 10.72
C CYS A 63 -9.71 0.52 11.51
N SER A 64 -10.31 -0.59 11.02
CA SER A 64 -11.39 -1.29 11.73
C SER A 64 -10.94 -2.00 13.03
N ALA A 65 -9.63 -2.15 13.22
CA ALA A 65 -9.00 -2.84 14.35
C ALA A 65 -8.29 -1.88 15.32
N ASN A 66 -8.70 -0.61 15.34
CA ASN A 66 -8.15 0.43 16.22
C ASN A 66 -6.69 0.83 15.89
N GLY A 67 -6.28 0.70 14.62
CA GLY A 67 -5.08 1.37 14.06
C GLY A 67 -3.72 0.76 14.37
N ARG A 68 -3.63 -0.34 15.12
CA ARG A 68 -2.35 -0.95 15.56
C ARG A 68 -1.40 -1.40 14.43
N GLY A 69 -1.87 -1.51 13.18
CA GLY A 69 -1.04 -1.90 12.03
C GLY A 69 -0.69 -0.75 11.08
N ILE A 70 -1.18 0.48 11.31
CA ILE A 70 -1.04 1.60 10.38
C ILE A 70 0.42 2.00 10.21
N THR A 71 1.21 2.02 11.29
CA THR A 71 2.64 2.38 11.26
C THR A 71 3.43 1.50 10.28
N LEU A 72 3.19 0.19 10.28
CA LEU A 72 3.87 -0.74 9.36
C LEU A 72 3.48 -0.46 7.90
N GLY A 73 2.20 -0.14 7.66
CA GLY A 73 1.71 0.27 6.34
C GLY A 73 2.43 1.52 5.82
N VAL A 74 2.57 2.55 6.66
CA VAL A 74 3.28 3.79 6.30
C VAL A 74 4.77 3.52 6.02
N VAL A 75 5.43 2.68 6.82
CA VAL A 75 6.82 2.27 6.57
C VAL A 75 6.96 1.56 5.23
N ALA A 76 6.05 0.63 4.91
CA ALA A 76 6.07 -0.08 3.63
C ALA A 76 5.92 0.88 2.43
N LEU A 77 5.00 1.86 2.49
CA LEU A 77 4.87 2.89 1.45
C LEU A 77 6.14 3.71 1.30
N THR A 78 6.75 4.10 2.43
CA THR A 78 7.97 4.92 2.43
C THR A 78 9.13 4.18 1.78
N VAL A 79 9.31 2.89 2.09
CA VAL A 79 10.35 2.06 1.47
C VAL A 79 10.17 1.97 -0.04
N TRP A 80 8.95 1.75 -0.52
CA TRP A 80 8.71 1.69 -1.95
C TRP A 80 8.90 3.03 -2.66
N ALA A 81 8.51 4.14 -2.02
CA ALA A 81 8.77 5.48 -2.55
C ALA A 81 10.28 5.75 -2.65
N LEU A 82 11.06 5.37 -1.64
CA LEU A 82 12.52 5.45 -1.67
C LEU A 82 13.13 4.60 -2.79
N ASN A 83 12.60 3.40 -3.04
CA ASN A 83 13.05 2.57 -4.16
C ASN A 83 12.82 3.26 -5.50
N LEU A 84 11.64 3.84 -5.73
CA LEU A 84 11.37 4.58 -6.98
C LEU A 84 12.28 5.80 -7.14
N ILE A 85 12.49 6.57 -6.08
CA ILE A 85 13.40 7.73 -6.10
C ILE A 85 14.84 7.26 -6.37
N GLY A 86 15.28 6.19 -5.72
CA GLY A 86 16.60 5.59 -5.93
C GLY A 86 16.82 5.18 -7.38
N THR A 87 15.85 4.49 -7.99
CA THR A 87 15.94 4.10 -9.41
C THR A 87 16.00 5.34 -10.32
N LEU A 88 15.19 6.36 -10.05
CA LEU A 88 15.18 7.61 -10.80
C LEU A 88 16.54 8.33 -10.73
N LEU A 89 17.18 8.36 -9.57
CA LEU A 89 18.48 9.00 -9.37
C LEU A 89 19.62 8.26 -10.07
N VAL A 90 19.57 6.92 -10.13
CA VAL A 90 20.63 6.09 -10.72
C VAL A 90 20.50 6.01 -12.25
N ASN A 91 19.28 5.90 -12.78
CA ASN A 91 19.02 5.69 -14.21
C ASN A 91 17.89 6.59 -14.72
N PHE A 92 18.03 7.91 -14.55
CA PHE A 92 17.00 8.89 -14.90
C PHE A 92 16.49 8.74 -16.33
N HIS A 93 17.39 8.69 -17.31
CA HIS A 93 17.04 8.67 -18.74
C HIS A 93 16.20 7.44 -19.12
N ASP A 94 16.57 6.27 -18.61
CA ASP A 94 15.83 5.03 -18.86
C ASP A 94 14.49 5.02 -18.09
N CYS A 95 14.45 5.57 -16.88
CA CYS A 95 13.24 5.63 -16.05
C CYS A 95 12.16 6.54 -16.62
N VAL A 96 12.51 7.74 -17.10
CA VAL A 96 11.49 8.69 -17.60
C VAL A 96 10.86 8.23 -18.91
N ALA A 97 11.55 7.38 -19.67
CA ALA A 97 11.02 6.76 -20.87
C ALA A 97 10.15 5.52 -20.57
N ASP A 98 10.21 4.97 -19.35
CA ASP A 98 9.50 3.76 -18.96
C ASP A 98 8.06 4.06 -18.48
N PRO A 99 7.01 3.56 -19.18
CA PRO A 99 5.62 3.71 -18.74
C PRO A 99 5.35 3.10 -17.37
N PHE A 100 6.05 2.03 -16.98
CA PHE A 100 5.86 1.38 -15.69
C PHE A 100 6.23 2.31 -14.53
N PHE A 101 7.30 3.10 -14.69
CA PHE A 101 7.73 4.08 -13.70
C PHE A 101 6.63 5.11 -13.42
N TRP A 102 6.04 5.68 -14.49
CA TRP A 102 4.98 6.67 -14.37
C TRP A 102 3.69 6.10 -13.80
N VAL A 103 3.29 4.90 -14.23
CA VAL A 103 2.11 4.21 -13.68
C VAL A 103 2.30 3.91 -12.19
N SER A 104 3.47 3.41 -11.79
CA SER A 104 3.77 3.13 -10.38
C SER A 104 3.76 4.42 -9.54
N THR A 105 4.35 5.49 -10.05
CA THR A 105 4.33 6.82 -9.41
C THR A 105 2.89 7.33 -9.22
N ALA A 106 2.04 7.21 -10.24
CA ALA A 106 0.64 7.59 -10.15
C ALA A 106 -0.12 6.77 -9.10
N ILE A 107 0.09 5.45 -9.06
CA ILE A 107 -0.50 4.57 -8.03
C ILE A 107 -0.03 4.97 -6.63
N PHE A 108 1.25 5.31 -6.45
CA PHE A 108 1.77 5.81 -5.18
C PHE A 108 1.08 7.09 -4.72
N LEU A 109 0.97 8.07 -5.61
CA LEU A 109 0.30 9.33 -5.31
C LEU A 109 -1.16 9.12 -4.93
N LEU A 110 -1.84 8.20 -5.61
CA LEU A 110 -3.21 7.82 -5.27
C LEU A 110 -3.29 7.17 -3.89
N LEU A 111 -2.39 6.24 -3.56
CA LEU A 111 -2.36 5.59 -2.23
C LEU A 111 -2.09 6.60 -1.11
N ILE A 112 -1.13 7.50 -1.29
CA ILE A 112 -0.80 8.56 -0.33
C ILE A 112 -2.00 9.51 -0.15
N THR A 113 -2.62 9.94 -1.25
CA THR A 113 -3.80 10.81 -1.20
C THR A 113 -4.96 10.11 -0.50
N ALA A 114 -5.20 8.84 -0.82
CA ALA A 114 -6.28 8.05 -0.22
C ALA A 114 -6.06 7.83 1.28
N LEU A 115 -4.81 7.61 1.70
CA LEU A 115 -4.41 7.56 3.10
C LEU A 115 -4.72 8.90 3.80
N ALA A 116 -4.24 10.01 3.27
CA ALA A 116 -4.43 11.34 3.86
C ALA A 116 -5.91 11.71 3.99
N VAL A 117 -6.72 11.45 2.95
CA VAL A 117 -8.17 11.69 2.98
C VAL A 117 -8.87 10.80 4.01
N SER A 118 -8.44 9.55 4.15
CA SER A 118 -9.02 8.61 5.13
C SER A 118 -8.74 9.06 6.56
N GLU A 119 -7.51 9.47 6.86
CA GLU A 119 -7.16 10.00 8.19
C GLU A 119 -7.92 11.29 8.53
N ALA A 120 -8.03 12.22 7.58
CA ALA A 120 -8.81 13.44 7.77
C ALA A 120 -10.27 13.13 8.14
N ARG A 121 -10.90 12.16 7.44
CA ARG A 121 -12.27 11.72 7.75
C ARG A 121 -12.39 11.07 9.12
N LEU A 122 -11.44 10.20 9.48
CA LEU A 122 -11.42 9.53 10.77
C LEU A 122 -11.31 10.54 11.93
N ASN A 123 -10.46 11.56 11.77
CA ASN A 123 -10.28 12.62 12.75
C ASN A 123 -11.54 13.48 12.89
N SER A 124 -12.18 13.87 11.78
CA SER A 124 -13.45 14.62 11.81
C SER A 124 -14.57 13.84 12.51
N GLN A 125 -14.67 12.53 12.29
CA GLN A 125 -15.64 11.67 12.97
C GLN A 125 -15.39 11.59 14.48
N LYS A 126 -14.13 11.45 14.88
CA LYS A 126 -13.74 11.40 16.30
C LYS A 126 -14.07 12.70 17.02
N ALA A 127 -13.80 13.85 16.39
CA ALA A 127 -14.13 15.17 16.93
C ALA A 127 -15.64 15.36 17.11
N ALA A 128 -16.45 14.92 16.13
CA ALA A 128 -17.91 15.03 16.22
C ALA A 128 -18.54 14.09 17.28
N SER A 129 -17.87 12.99 17.63
CA SER A 129 -18.35 12.00 18.61
C SER A 129 -17.96 12.28 20.06
N SER A 130 -17.15 13.32 20.32
CA SER A 130 -16.79 13.74 21.67
C SER A 130 -17.70 14.90 22.07
N PRO A 131 -18.82 14.66 22.78
CA PRO A 131 -19.59 15.76 23.36
C PRO A 131 -18.75 16.40 24.47
N ASP A 132 -18.63 17.73 24.42
CA ASP A 132 -18.32 18.53 25.61
C ASP A 132 -19.42 18.35 26.68
#